data_AF-A0A836SCI4-F1
#
_entry.id   AF-A0A836SCI4-F1
#
_cell.length_a   1.000
_cell.length_b   1.000
_cell.length_c   1.000
_cell.angle_alpha   90.00
_cell.angle_beta   90.00
_cell.angle_gamma   90.00
#
_symmetry.space_group_name_H-M   'P 1'
#
loop_
_entity.id
_entity.type
_entity.pdbx_description
1 polymer ?
#
loop_
_entity_poly.entity_id
_entity_poly.type
_entity_poly.pdbx_seq_one_letter_code
_entity_poly.pdbx_strand_id
1 'polypeptide(L)'
;MTTQQHKIPITLGVTGHQDLREAEQERLCQSVRQIFQFLRQHNPHTPLHLFSALAEGADRLVAKVALEQQIELIVPLAIPLDLYLQDFQTPESKAEFMTLFNQAKENQQVFELSLLEGITKESLQTDVEARRQQEALAGAYIARHSHILIALWDGMPVNKTGETAQVVDFKLTGDMKDLPKRYKPQHGPLDVPDTGPVCHVLTSR
;
A
#
# COMPACT_ATOMS: atom_id res chain seq x y z
N MET A 1 -22.71 -29.82 0.51
CA MET A 1 -22.64 -28.48 -0.11
C MET A 1 -22.12 -27.52 0.93
N THR A 2 -20.82 -27.24 0.91
CA THR A 2 -20.20 -26.25 1.79
C THR A 2 -20.71 -24.87 1.38
N THR A 3 -21.57 -24.28 2.19
CA THR A 3 -21.94 -22.87 2.08
C THR A 3 -20.67 -22.04 2.18
N GLN A 4 -20.12 -21.59 1.04
CA GLN A 4 -19.13 -20.52 1.04
C GLN A 4 -19.82 -19.28 1.59
N GLN A 5 -19.58 -19.01 2.86
CA GLN A 5 -20.09 -17.85 3.55
C GLN A 5 -19.29 -16.65 3.02
N HIS A 6 -19.80 -16.00 1.98
CA HIS A 6 -19.21 -14.79 1.42
C HIS A 6 -19.29 -13.67 2.47
N LYS A 7 -18.23 -13.53 3.26
CA LYS A 7 -18.07 -12.40 4.17
C LYS A 7 -17.57 -11.20 3.37
N ILE A 8 -18.11 -10.02 3.65
CA ILE A 8 -17.65 -8.77 3.04
C ILE A 8 -16.40 -8.31 3.82
N PRO A 9 -15.21 -8.20 3.21
CA PRO A 9 -13.99 -7.80 3.90
C PRO A 9 -13.94 -6.30 4.18
N ILE A 10 -13.26 -5.91 5.26
CA ILE A 10 -12.71 -4.56 5.40
C ILE A 10 -11.31 -4.57 4.78
N THR A 11 -11.14 -3.83 3.70
CA THR A 11 -9.84 -3.63 3.06
C THR A 11 -9.07 -2.49 3.73
N LEU A 12 -7.80 -2.76 4.01
CA LEU A 12 -6.82 -1.86 4.61
C LEU A 12 -5.74 -1.60 3.56
N GLY A 13 -5.23 -0.38 3.48
CA GLY A 13 -4.06 -0.05 2.67
C GLY A 13 -2.91 0.38 3.57
N VAL A 14 -1.66 0.20 3.13
CA VAL A 14 -0.50 0.78 3.80
C VAL A 14 0.23 1.77 2.89
N THR A 15 0.76 2.82 3.51
CA THR A 15 1.81 3.66 2.94
C THR A 15 2.70 4.17 4.07
N GLY A 16 3.97 4.46 3.80
CA GLY A 16 4.85 5.05 4.81
C GLY A 16 6.27 5.27 4.31
N HIS A 17 7.14 5.71 5.23
CA HIS A 17 8.56 5.90 4.92
C HIS A 17 9.29 4.57 4.72
N GLN A 18 10.29 4.60 3.84
CA GLN A 18 11.14 3.44 3.57
C GLN A 18 12.24 3.26 4.63
N ASP A 19 12.68 4.37 5.23
CA ASP A 19 13.78 4.48 6.20
C ASP A 19 13.26 4.51 7.65
N LEU A 20 12.60 3.43 8.08
CA LEU A 20 12.15 3.33 9.47
C LEU A 20 13.31 3.06 10.44
N ARG A 21 13.43 3.89 11.47
CA ARG A 21 14.44 3.71 12.52
C ARG A 21 14.21 2.41 13.30
N GLU A 22 15.25 1.59 13.44
CA GLU A 22 15.20 0.31 14.16
C GLU A 22 14.63 0.45 15.59
N ALA A 23 15.04 1.50 16.31
CA ALA A 23 14.58 1.77 17.67
C ALA A 23 13.07 2.02 17.78
N GLU A 24 12.39 2.38 16.68
CA GLU A 24 10.94 2.61 16.66
C GLU A 24 10.15 1.39 16.18
N GLN A 25 10.79 0.41 15.53
CA GLN A 25 10.08 -0.69 14.86
C GLN A 25 9.14 -1.45 15.78
N GLU A 26 9.56 -1.76 17.02
CA GLU A 26 8.69 -2.47 17.97
C GLU A 26 7.44 -1.64 18.33
N ARG A 27 7.60 -0.34 18.57
CA ARG A 27 6.50 0.59 18.85
C ARG A 27 5.56 0.69 17.64
N LEU A 28 6.10 0.76 16.43
CA LEU A 28 5.33 0.82 15.19
C LEU A 28 4.53 -0.48 14.99
N CYS A 29 5.16 -1.64 15.15
CA CYS A 29 4.51 -2.94 15.11
C CYS A 29 3.36 -3.02 16.13
N GLN A 30 3.59 -2.55 17.36
CA GLN A 30 2.57 -2.56 18.39
C GLN A 30 1.38 -1.66 18.04
N SER A 31 1.64 -0.47 17.48
CA SER A 31 0.60 0.47 17.03
C SER A 31 -0.25 -0.15 15.91
N VAL A 32 0.39 -0.83 14.96
CA VAL A 32 -0.29 -1.54 13.86
C VAL A 32 -1.13 -2.70 14.39
N ARG A 33 -0.61 -3.50 15.34
CA ARG A 33 -1.39 -4.56 16.00
C ARG A 33 -2.63 -4.02 16.69
N GLN A 34 -2.52 -2.88 17.36
CA GLN A 34 -3.67 -2.24 18.02
C GLN A 34 -4.76 -1.82 17.02
N ILE A 35 -4.38 -1.31 15.84
CA ILE A 35 -5.33 -0.99 14.76
C ILE A 35 -6.08 -2.27 14.32
N PHE A 36 -5.36 -3.36 14.05
CA PHE A 36 -5.97 -4.61 13.64
C PHE A 36 -6.87 -5.23 14.72
N GLN A 37 -6.43 -5.18 15.98
CA GLN A 37 -7.22 -5.67 17.11
C GLN A 37 -8.50 -4.85 17.30
N PHE A 38 -8.42 -3.53 17.20
CA PHE A 38 -9.58 -2.65 17.26
C PHE A 38 -10.61 -3.02 16.19
N LEU A 39 -10.18 -3.19 14.94
CA LEU A 39 -11.08 -3.56 13.84
C LEU A 39 -11.71 -4.94 14.06
N ARG A 40 -10.93 -5.94 14.50
CA ARG A 40 -11.48 -7.28 14.79
C ARG A 40 -12.49 -7.29 15.93
N GLN A 41 -12.24 -6.51 16.98
CA GLN A 41 -13.15 -6.42 18.13
C GLN A 41 -14.50 -5.80 17.74
N HIS A 42 -14.49 -4.79 16.87
CA HIS A 42 -15.71 -4.10 16.45
C HIS A 42 -16.38 -4.74 15.23
N ASN A 43 -15.67 -5.58 14.49
CA ASN A 43 -16.18 -6.25 13.28
C ASN A 43 -15.84 -7.77 13.27
N PRO A 44 -16.29 -8.56 14.26
CA PRO A 44 -15.84 -9.94 14.47
C PRO A 44 -16.23 -10.93 13.36
N HIS A 45 -17.21 -10.58 12.53
CA HIS A 45 -17.69 -11.42 11.43
C HIS A 45 -17.16 -10.98 10.06
N THR A 46 -16.31 -9.96 10.02
CA THR A 46 -15.75 -9.39 8.78
C THR A 46 -14.25 -9.69 8.71
N PRO A 47 -13.76 -10.34 7.65
CA PRO A 47 -12.34 -10.54 7.45
C PRO A 47 -11.66 -9.20 7.16
N LEU A 48 -10.37 -9.11 7.49
CA LEU A 48 -9.52 -7.98 7.15
C LEU A 48 -8.60 -8.42 6.03
N HIS A 49 -8.47 -7.58 4.99
CA HIS A 49 -7.47 -7.76 3.92
C HIS A 49 -6.56 -6.54 3.91
N LEU A 50 -5.26 -6.74 3.75
CA LEU A 50 -4.27 -5.66 3.67
C LEU A 50 -3.70 -5.58 2.24
N PHE A 51 -3.85 -4.43 1.61
CA PHE A 51 -3.15 -4.06 0.39
C PHE A 51 -1.80 -3.41 0.72
N SER A 52 -0.71 -3.92 0.14
CA SER A 52 0.64 -3.39 0.32
C SER A 52 1.44 -3.50 -0.99
N ALA A 53 2.23 -2.48 -1.32
CA ALA A 53 3.16 -2.54 -2.46
C ALA A 53 4.46 -3.27 -2.10
N LEU A 54 4.63 -3.65 -0.82
CA LEU A 54 5.82 -4.31 -0.27
C LEU A 54 7.12 -3.52 -0.44
N ALA A 55 7.01 -2.18 -0.55
CA ALA A 55 8.17 -1.30 -0.49
C ALA A 55 8.96 -1.48 0.82
N GLU A 56 10.23 -1.05 0.83
CA GLU A 56 11.02 -1.04 2.06
C GLU A 56 10.37 -0.24 3.18
N GLY A 57 10.72 -0.57 4.43
CA GLY A 57 10.22 0.12 5.62
C GLY A 57 8.76 -0.23 5.94
N ALA A 58 7.90 0.79 5.92
CA ALA A 58 6.54 0.72 6.44
C ALA A 58 5.68 -0.37 5.80
N ASP A 59 5.71 -0.49 4.48
CA ASP A 59 4.89 -1.45 3.73
C ASP A 59 5.20 -2.90 4.15
N ARG A 60 6.48 -3.25 4.27
CA ARG A 60 6.93 -4.56 4.76
C ARG A 60 6.67 -4.77 6.25
N LEU A 61 6.86 -3.76 7.08
CA LEU A 61 6.57 -3.84 8.52
C LEU A 61 5.09 -4.18 8.75
N VAL A 62 4.18 -3.43 8.11
CA VAL A 62 2.73 -3.66 8.26
C VAL A 62 2.33 -5.01 7.64
N ALA A 63 2.91 -5.40 6.52
CA ALA A 63 2.67 -6.71 5.90
C ALA A 63 3.07 -7.87 6.83
N LYS A 64 4.24 -7.81 7.47
CA LYS A 64 4.67 -8.80 8.47
C LYS A 64 3.68 -8.90 9.63
N VAL A 65 3.28 -7.77 10.20
CA VAL A 65 2.32 -7.74 11.31
C VAL A 65 0.96 -8.29 10.87
N ALA A 66 0.52 -8.02 9.65
CA ALA A 66 -0.72 -8.58 9.11
C ALA A 66 -0.67 -10.10 9.03
N LEU A 67 0.42 -10.66 8.49
CA LEU A 67 0.61 -12.11 8.38
C LEU A 67 0.69 -12.79 9.76
N GLU A 68 1.40 -12.19 10.72
CA GLU A 68 1.41 -12.65 12.13
C GLU A 68 0.01 -12.69 12.75
N GLN A 69 -0.85 -11.75 12.37
CA GLN A 69 -2.24 -11.69 12.82
C GLN A 69 -3.19 -12.53 11.97
N GLN A 70 -2.70 -13.30 10.97
CA GLN A 70 -3.52 -14.05 10.02
C GLN A 70 -4.50 -13.15 9.24
N ILE A 71 -4.02 -11.98 8.82
CA ILE A 71 -4.70 -11.07 7.91
C ILE A 71 -4.19 -11.38 6.51
N GLU A 72 -5.11 -11.45 5.55
CA GLU A 72 -4.77 -11.77 4.17
C GLU A 72 -4.04 -10.59 3.52
N LEU A 73 -2.88 -10.86 2.93
CA LEU A 73 -2.01 -9.88 2.27
C LEU A 73 -2.26 -9.90 0.76
N ILE A 74 -2.61 -8.75 0.21
CA ILE A 74 -2.87 -8.51 -1.22
C ILE A 74 -1.79 -7.58 -1.77
N VAL A 75 -1.14 -7.99 -2.85
CA VAL A 75 0.03 -7.29 -3.41
C VAL A 75 -0.26 -6.84 -4.84
N PRO A 76 -0.72 -5.60 -5.03
CA PRO A 76 -0.77 -4.96 -6.35
C PRO A 76 0.64 -4.51 -6.76
N LEU A 77 1.23 -5.15 -7.76
CA LEU A 77 2.51 -4.76 -8.33
C LEU A 77 2.30 -3.73 -9.44
N ALA A 78 2.71 -2.48 -9.22
CA ALA A 78 2.71 -1.49 -10.30
C ALA A 78 3.92 -1.63 -11.23
N ILE A 79 5.05 -2.08 -10.70
CA ILE A 79 6.25 -2.39 -11.47
C ILE A 79 6.30 -3.92 -11.66
N PRO A 80 6.52 -4.42 -12.89
CA PRO A 80 6.70 -5.85 -13.14
C PRO A 80 7.76 -6.47 -12.21
N LEU A 81 7.50 -7.66 -11.71
CA LEU A 81 8.34 -8.30 -10.68
C LEU A 81 9.82 -8.40 -11.09
N ASP A 82 10.08 -8.71 -12.36
CA ASP A 82 11.44 -8.83 -12.91
C ASP A 82 12.22 -7.52 -12.85
N LEU A 83 11.54 -6.37 -13.01
CA LEU A 83 12.12 -5.05 -12.87
C LEU A 83 12.26 -4.66 -11.40
N TYR A 84 11.23 -4.89 -10.59
CA TYR A 84 11.22 -4.53 -9.18
C TYR A 84 12.35 -5.23 -8.40
N LEU A 85 12.65 -6.49 -8.75
CA LEU A 85 13.73 -7.26 -8.14
C LEU A 85 15.15 -6.74 -8.48
N GLN A 86 15.28 -5.79 -9.40
CA GLN A 86 16.55 -5.15 -9.78
C GLN A 86 16.88 -3.95 -8.87
N ASP A 87 15.90 -3.36 -8.19
CA ASP A 87 16.10 -2.14 -7.40
C ASP A 87 16.66 -2.40 -5.99
N PHE A 88 16.63 -3.67 -5.56
CA PHE A 88 17.12 -4.07 -4.24
C PHE A 88 18.64 -3.89 -4.12
N GLN A 89 19.05 -3.06 -3.16
CA GLN A 89 20.46 -2.78 -2.88
C GLN A 89 21.17 -3.93 -2.15
N THR A 90 20.41 -4.75 -1.40
CA THR A 90 20.97 -5.83 -0.56
C THR A 90 20.25 -7.16 -0.80
N PRO A 91 20.98 -8.29 -0.77
CA PRO A 91 20.38 -9.62 -0.81
C PRO A 91 19.36 -9.86 0.31
N GLU A 92 19.59 -9.29 1.50
CA GLU A 92 18.73 -9.42 2.67
C GLU A 92 17.37 -8.76 2.44
N SER A 93 17.37 -7.52 1.91
CA SER A 93 16.14 -6.79 1.60
C SER A 93 15.33 -7.51 0.51
N LYS A 94 16.02 -8.04 -0.51
CA LYS A 94 15.39 -8.87 -1.55
C LYS A 94 14.79 -10.16 -1.00
N ALA A 95 15.50 -10.84 -0.09
CA ALA A 95 15.01 -12.07 0.53
C ALA A 95 13.75 -11.80 1.36
N GLU A 96 13.74 -10.72 2.15
CA GLU A 96 12.58 -10.30 2.93
C GLU A 96 11.35 -10.04 2.05
N PHE A 97 11.52 -9.26 0.97
CA PHE A 97 10.46 -9.03 -0.01
C PHE A 97 9.94 -10.36 -0.58
N MET A 98 10.84 -11.24 -1.03
CA MET A 98 10.46 -12.53 -1.63
C MET A 98 9.73 -13.43 -0.65
N THR A 99 10.06 -13.42 0.64
CA THR A 99 9.31 -14.16 1.67
C THR A 99 7.86 -13.69 1.74
N LEU A 100 7.62 -12.37 1.84
CA LEU A 100 6.28 -11.81 1.93
C LEU A 100 5.49 -12.01 0.62
N PHE A 101 6.16 -11.77 -0.51
CA PHE A 101 5.60 -11.94 -1.84
C PHE A 101 5.16 -13.39 -2.09
N ASN A 102 5.99 -14.37 -1.74
CA ASN A 102 5.65 -15.78 -1.94
C ASN A 102 4.46 -16.20 -1.09
N GLN A 103 4.31 -15.70 0.14
CA GLN A 103 3.13 -15.99 0.96
C GLN A 103 1.85 -15.41 0.35
N ALA A 104 1.89 -14.18 -0.18
CA ALA A 104 0.75 -13.62 -0.91
C ALA A 104 0.47 -14.42 -2.20
N LYS A 105 1.52 -14.82 -2.93
CA LYS A 105 1.43 -15.57 -4.18
C LYS A 105 0.83 -16.97 -3.99
N GLU A 106 1.21 -17.68 -2.94
CA GLU A 106 0.66 -19.00 -2.58
C GLU A 106 -0.85 -18.93 -2.35
N ASN A 107 -1.35 -17.80 -1.82
CA ASN A 107 -2.77 -17.52 -1.63
C ASN A 107 -3.46 -16.90 -2.87
N GLN A 108 -2.77 -16.79 -4.01
CA GLN A 108 -3.26 -16.16 -5.24
C GLN A 108 -3.61 -14.66 -5.08
N GLN A 109 -2.97 -13.96 -4.14
CA GLN A 109 -3.25 -12.56 -3.81
C GLN A 109 -2.21 -11.58 -4.39
N VAL A 110 -1.63 -11.93 -5.54
CA VAL A 110 -0.66 -11.10 -6.25
C VAL A 110 -1.17 -10.84 -7.67
N PHE A 111 -1.15 -9.59 -8.10
CA PHE A 111 -1.47 -9.21 -9.47
C PHE A 111 -0.68 -7.98 -9.91
N GLU A 112 -0.42 -7.89 -11.21
CA GLU A 112 0.24 -6.74 -11.82
C GLU A 112 -0.79 -5.70 -12.28
N LEU A 113 -0.55 -4.44 -11.96
CA LEU A 113 -1.32 -3.32 -12.50
C LEU A 113 -0.91 -3.07 -13.95
N SER A 114 -1.86 -2.64 -14.77
CA SER A 114 -1.55 -2.22 -16.13
C SER A 114 -0.63 -1.01 -16.13
N LEU A 115 0.35 -1.00 -17.05
CA LEU A 115 1.19 0.18 -17.28
C LEU A 115 0.34 1.38 -17.69
N LEU A 116 0.71 2.56 -17.24
CA LEU A 116 0.09 3.81 -17.69
C LEU A 116 0.33 3.95 -19.21
N GLU A 117 -0.64 4.47 -20.00
CA GLU A 117 -0.37 4.67 -21.43
C GLU A 117 0.80 5.64 -21.64
N GLY A 118 1.63 5.31 -22.62
CA GLY A 118 2.91 5.99 -22.88
C GLY A 118 4.08 5.37 -22.11
N ILE A 119 3.82 4.59 -21.06
CA ILE A 119 4.83 3.87 -20.29
C ILE A 119 5.01 2.45 -20.84
N THR A 120 6.24 2.13 -21.19
CA THR A 120 6.69 0.79 -21.57
C THR A 120 7.65 0.23 -20.51
N LYS A 121 7.89 -1.08 -20.52
CA LYS A 121 8.89 -1.71 -19.65
C LYS A 121 10.29 -1.07 -19.81
N GLU A 122 10.65 -0.68 -21.02
CA GLU A 122 11.92 -0.01 -21.31
C GLU A 122 11.98 1.39 -20.69
N SER A 123 10.88 2.16 -20.78
CA SER A 123 10.82 3.48 -20.15
C SER A 123 10.91 3.40 -18.63
N LEU A 124 10.38 2.35 -17.99
CA LEU A 124 10.52 2.15 -16.55
C LEU A 124 11.97 1.96 -16.10
N GLN A 125 12.84 1.48 -16.98
CA GLN A 125 14.26 1.28 -16.67
C GLN A 125 15.11 2.53 -16.95
N THR A 126 14.66 3.40 -17.85
CA THR A 126 15.50 4.48 -18.42
C THR A 126 15.00 5.88 -18.07
N ASP A 127 13.71 6.03 -17.77
CA ASP A 127 13.05 7.29 -17.46
C ASP A 127 12.56 7.30 -16.00
N VAL A 128 13.21 8.14 -15.19
CA VAL A 128 12.91 8.32 -13.76
C VAL A 128 11.49 8.83 -13.54
N GLU A 129 10.96 9.68 -14.42
CA GLU A 129 9.63 10.24 -14.25
C GLU A 129 8.55 9.23 -14.63
N ALA A 130 8.75 8.46 -15.71
CA ALA A 130 7.87 7.33 -16.05
C ALA A 130 7.84 6.31 -14.90
N ARG A 131 9.01 6.00 -14.34
CA ARG A 131 9.14 5.10 -13.18
C ARG A 131 8.36 5.62 -11.97
N ARG A 132 8.58 6.89 -11.61
CA ARG A 132 7.91 7.55 -10.49
C ARG A 132 6.38 7.60 -10.66
N GLN A 133 5.89 7.87 -11.87
CA GLN A 133 4.45 7.87 -12.16
C GLN A 133 3.84 6.48 -12.02
N GLN A 134 4.54 5.44 -12.48
CA GLN A 134 4.10 4.06 -12.33
C GLN A 134 4.12 3.63 -10.85
N GLU A 135 5.10 4.07 -10.04
CA GLU A 135 5.12 3.81 -8.60
C GLU A 135 3.99 4.55 -7.86
N ALA A 136 3.71 5.80 -8.24
CA ALA A 136 2.56 6.56 -7.72
C ALA A 136 1.21 5.86 -7.99
N LEU A 137 1.09 5.13 -9.11
CA LEU A 137 -0.09 4.31 -9.40
C LEU A 137 -0.33 3.24 -8.33
N ALA A 138 0.72 2.62 -7.77
CA ALA A 138 0.57 1.63 -6.71
C ALA A 138 -0.10 2.26 -5.47
N GLY A 139 0.44 3.40 -5.03
CA GLY A 139 -0.10 4.14 -3.89
C GLY A 139 -1.53 4.62 -4.12
N ALA A 140 -1.83 5.15 -5.31
CA ALA A 140 -3.18 5.55 -5.70
C ALA A 140 -4.15 4.35 -5.71
N TYR A 141 -3.74 3.22 -6.27
CA TYR A 141 -4.55 2.00 -6.27
C TYR A 141 -4.86 1.55 -4.84
N ILE A 142 -3.85 1.45 -3.97
CA ILE A 142 -4.01 1.03 -2.58
C ILE A 142 -4.94 1.97 -1.82
N ALA A 143 -4.75 3.29 -1.93
CA ALA A 143 -5.60 4.28 -1.27
C ALA A 143 -7.05 4.22 -1.75
N ARG A 144 -7.27 4.02 -3.05
CA ARG A 144 -8.61 3.91 -3.65
C ARG A 144 -9.32 2.61 -3.26
N HIS A 145 -8.60 1.49 -3.18
CA HIS A 145 -9.17 0.16 -2.93
C HIS A 145 -9.16 -0.26 -1.46
N SER A 146 -8.70 0.60 -0.56
CA SER A 146 -8.79 0.43 0.88
C SER A 146 -9.93 1.24 1.47
N HIS A 147 -10.70 0.68 2.40
CA HIS A 147 -11.63 1.48 3.21
C HIS A 147 -10.85 2.36 4.20
N ILE A 148 -9.75 1.85 4.74
CA ILE A 148 -8.92 2.52 5.74
C ILE A 148 -7.45 2.48 5.27
N LEU A 149 -6.78 3.62 5.24
CA LEU A 149 -5.35 3.70 4.93
C LEU A 149 -4.54 3.83 6.21
N ILE A 150 -3.55 2.98 6.42
CA ILE A 150 -2.58 3.05 7.52
C ILE A 150 -1.35 3.78 7.00
N ALA A 151 -1.06 4.95 7.58
CA ALA A 151 0.07 5.80 7.20
C ALA A 151 1.14 5.78 8.30
N LEU A 152 2.28 5.14 8.06
CA LEU A 152 3.46 5.22 8.94
C LEU A 152 4.32 6.39 8.47
N TRP A 153 4.03 7.57 9.02
CA TRP A 153 4.48 8.84 8.44
C TRP A 153 4.81 9.87 9.52
N ASP A 154 5.62 10.87 9.18
CA ASP A 154 6.07 11.93 10.09
C ASP A 154 5.09 13.12 10.18
N GLY A 155 4.04 13.14 9.35
CA GLY A 155 3.07 14.23 9.31
C GLY A 155 3.50 15.45 8.49
N MET A 156 4.65 15.39 7.81
CA MET A 156 5.21 16.55 7.11
C MET A 156 4.47 16.82 5.79
N PRO A 157 3.89 18.02 5.58
CA PRO A 157 2.95 18.29 4.49
C PRO A 157 3.53 18.04 3.08
N VAL A 158 2.62 17.73 2.14
CA VAL A 158 2.86 17.38 0.72
C VAL A 158 3.77 18.35 -0.04
N ASN A 159 3.88 19.61 0.41
CA ASN A 159 4.76 20.62 -0.19
C ASN A 159 6.24 20.21 -0.15
N LYS A 160 6.61 19.23 0.69
CA LYS A 160 7.84 18.46 0.54
C LYS A 160 7.46 17.16 -0.17
N THR A 161 7.99 16.99 -1.38
CA THR A 161 7.93 15.91 -2.40
C THR A 161 7.98 14.45 -1.88
N GLY A 162 7.22 14.10 -0.84
CA GLY A 162 7.19 12.77 -0.26
C GLY A 162 6.07 11.93 -0.88
N GLU A 163 6.41 10.79 -1.45
CA GLU A 163 5.47 9.83 -2.05
C GLU A 163 4.37 9.44 -1.05
N THR A 164 4.71 9.20 0.21
CA THR A 164 3.75 8.92 1.30
C THR A 164 2.73 10.03 1.49
N ALA A 165 3.17 11.30 1.49
CA ALA A 165 2.30 12.44 1.72
C ALA A 165 1.28 12.59 0.57
N GLN A 166 1.68 12.28 -0.67
CA GLN A 166 0.79 12.29 -1.82
C GLN A 166 -0.29 11.20 -1.73
N VAL A 167 0.06 10.00 -1.25
CA VAL A 167 -0.91 8.91 -1.06
C VAL A 167 -1.92 9.24 0.05
N VAL A 168 -1.46 9.85 1.15
CA VAL A 168 -2.33 10.32 2.24
C VAL A 168 -3.27 11.42 1.74
N ASP A 169 -2.75 12.44 1.06
CA ASP A 169 -3.55 13.53 0.50
C ASP A 169 -4.58 13.01 -0.50
N PHE A 170 -4.18 12.06 -1.35
CA PHE A 170 -5.09 11.40 -2.27
C PHE A 170 -6.20 10.63 -1.55
N LYS A 171 -5.91 9.94 -0.44
CA LYS A 171 -6.94 9.23 0.33
C LYS A 171 -7.96 10.19 0.95
N LEU A 172 -7.51 11.36 1.39
CA LEU A 172 -8.35 12.36 2.06
C LEU A 172 -9.14 13.24 1.10
N THR A 173 -8.64 13.47 -0.11
CA THR A 173 -9.21 14.43 -1.07
C THR A 173 -9.76 13.79 -2.34
N GLY A 174 -9.26 12.61 -2.71
CA GLY A 174 -9.50 11.97 -4.00
C GLY A 174 -8.70 12.56 -5.16
N ASP A 175 -7.77 13.49 -4.93
CA ASP A 175 -6.95 14.11 -5.99
C ASP A 175 -5.45 13.89 -5.74
N MET A 176 -4.76 13.18 -6.65
CA MET A 176 -3.31 12.96 -6.59
C MET A 176 -2.64 13.78 -7.68
N LYS A 177 -1.84 14.79 -7.33
CA LYS A 177 -1.25 15.74 -8.30
C LYS A 177 -0.51 15.07 -9.45
N ASP A 178 0.33 14.10 -9.15
CA ASP A 178 1.28 13.48 -10.09
C ASP A 178 0.65 12.32 -10.91
N LEU A 179 -0.63 12.01 -10.70
CA LEU A 179 -1.33 10.95 -11.43
C LEU A 179 -2.03 11.51 -12.68
N PRO A 180 -1.94 10.88 -13.87
CA PRO A 180 -2.62 11.38 -15.06
C PRO A 180 -4.15 11.43 -14.87
N LYS A 181 -4.81 12.48 -15.39
CA LYS A 181 -6.24 12.79 -15.14
C LYS A 181 -7.20 11.60 -15.29
N ARG A 182 -6.96 10.70 -16.24
CA ARG A 182 -7.84 9.52 -16.48
C ARG A 182 -7.77 8.45 -15.39
N TYR A 183 -6.73 8.47 -14.56
CA TYR A 183 -6.55 7.56 -13.43
C TYR A 183 -6.98 8.21 -12.12
N LYS A 184 -7.25 9.52 -12.13
CA LYS A 184 -7.95 10.20 -11.05
C LYS A 184 -9.43 9.80 -11.11
N PRO A 185 -10.12 9.73 -9.96
CA PRO A 185 -11.58 9.61 -9.94
C PRO A 185 -12.20 10.70 -10.82
N GLN A 186 -13.20 10.34 -11.63
CA GLN A 186 -13.97 11.37 -12.33
C GLN A 186 -14.83 12.08 -11.29
N HIS A 187 -14.63 13.38 -11.14
CA HIS A 187 -15.44 14.17 -10.22
C HIS A 187 -16.71 14.62 -10.93
N GLY A 188 -17.86 14.34 -10.32
CA GLY A 188 -19.15 14.87 -10.75
C GLY A 188 -20.02 15.20 -9.54
N PRO A 189 -21.09 15.99 -9.70
CA PRO A 189 -22.04 16.26 -8.62
C PRO A 189 -22.67 14.99 -8.01
N LEU A 190 -22.62 13.87 -8.75
CA LEU A 190 -23.15 12.56 -8.37
C LEU A 190 -22.06 11.51 -8.18
N ASP A 191 -20.79 11.87 -8.37
CA ASP A 191 -19.63 10.98 -8.24
C ASP A 191 -18.57 11.70 -7.41
N VAL A 192 -18.82 11.71 -6.09
CA VAL A 192 -17.89 12.25 -5.10
C VAL A 192 -16.81 11.19 -4.88
N PRO A 193 -15.52 11.55 -4.85
CA PRO A 193 -14.47 10.57 -4.63
C PRO A 193 -14.68 9.80 -3.33
N ASP A 194 -14.52 8.48 -3.40
CA ASP A 194 -14.59 7.59 -2.24
C ASP A 194 -13.36 7.81 -1.34
N THR A 195 -13.50 8.77 -0.42
CA THR A 195 -12.51 9.09 0.61
C THR A 195 -12.79 8.28 1.86
N GLY A 196 -11.73 7.90 2.59
CA GLY A 196 -11.87 7.13 3.82
C GLY A 196 -10.90 7.60 4.91
N PRO A 197 -11.05 7.08 6.14
CA PRO A 197 -10.17 7.45 7.24
C PRO A 197 -8.72 7.03 6.98
N VAL A 198 -7.80 7.83 7.51
CA VAL A 198 -6.36 7.53 7.56
C VAL A 198 -5.96 7.30 9.01
N CYS A 199 -5.49 6.10 9.33
CA CYS A 199 -4.85 5.79 10.59
C CYS A 199 -3.38 6.22 10.54
N HIS A 200 -3.10 7.40 11.06
CA HIS A 200 -1.73 7.92 11.11
C HIS A 200 -0.97 7.33 12.30
N VAL A 201 0.04 6.51 12.02
CA VAL A 201 1.04 6.04 12.98
C VAL A 201 2.27 6.93 12.86
N LEU A 202 2.46 7.84 13.81
CA LEU A 202 3.59 8.76 13.80
C LEU A 202 4.92 8.00 13.88
N THR A 203 5.85 8.31 12.98
CA THR A 203 7.23 7.81 12.97
C THR A 203 8.19 8.94 12.63
N SER A 204 9.44 8.85 13.10
CA SER A 204 10.49 9.76 12.63
C SER A 204 11.15 9.23 11.35
N ARG A 205 11.75 10.15 10.59
CA ARG A 205 12.79 9.86 9.59
C ARG A 205 14.13 9.88 10.30
#